data_AF-A0A519TZY4-F1
#
_entry.id   AF-A0A519TZY4-F1
#
_cell.length_a   1.000
_cell.length_b   1.000
_cell.length_c   1.000
_cell.angle_alpha   90.00
_cell.angle_beta   90.00
_cell.angle_gamma   90.00
#
_symmetry.space_group_name_H-M   'P 1'
#
loop_
_entity.id
_entity.type
_entity.pdbx_description
1 polymer ?
#
loop_
_entity_poly.entity_id
_entity_poly.type
_entity_poly.pdbx_seq_one_letter_code
_entity_poly.pdbx_strand_id
1 'polypeptide(L)'
;MRKSFVLVLALLCYVSLTVHAQSIPVGAAGLEDYYRRSQLSGALDSTVSFTIRPLIPSMAFKIKDMAYPDGTEVRYNLLNASAAGISKDGRFKWQLLPMSVMIQANSHHPYGWNDGAMLPAKGLQTMLTAGVFAEYGPLSIQFKPEVVMAANSRFDTFNKDHYDVITARYYDFYNNVDLPARFGNDGITKAYWGQSSIRLNYKALSFGLSTENLWWGPGLRNSLLMSNTAPGFKHLTLNTRKPISSPIGSFEGQIIAGRLEDSGYGVLEPEPEYFGQPLYIEKPNDWRYLSGLAITWQPKWVPGLFLGLTRSAQNYSNGLNKLGDYLPFFSSKKQAAAAEAINKRDQRNSYFMRWLWAEEKAEVYFEFGRNNYSGSSSDLALEANVSRAYIFGLRKLFPFGSRKDENLMISAEVTQLQETEISKVMNLDSWYTSKNIRQGYTNRGEVLGAGIGPGANIQSLELSWVKGLKRLGLQFERLVHNNDFYYYAFSDSQDFRRHWVDLSVAASGEWNYKNFIFNAKLQGIKSLNYQWYLFQAPDQPYMTPGKDAFNLQVQAGLTYRF
;
A
#
# COMPACT_ATOMS: atom_id res chain seq x y z
N MET A 1 28.89 59.23 -7.47
CA MET A 1 28.65 58.14 -6.50
C MET A 1 27.64 57.11 -7.04
N ARG A 2 27.94 56.49 -8.19
CA ARG A 2 27.05 55.54 -8.90
C ARG A 2 27.85 54.29 -9.30
N LYS A 3 28.45 53.58 -8.34
CA LYS A 3 29.07 52.27 -8.59
C LYS A 3 28.95 51.25 -7.43
N SER A 4 28.22 51.57 -6.35
CA SER A 4 28.13 50.67 -5.18
C SER A 4 26.78 49.99 -4.98
N PHE A 5 25.80 50.23 -5.85
CA PHE A 5 24.45 49.65 -5.71
C PHE A 5 24.18 48.42 -6.59
N VAL A 6 25.12 48.07 -7.50
CA VAL A 6 24.95 46.92 -8.41
C VAL A 6 25.54 45.63 -7.82
N LEU A 7 26.41 45.72 -6.81
CA LEU A 7 27.01 44.53 -6.19
C LEU A 7 26.12 43.85 -5.13
N VAL A 8 25.08 44.54 -4.62
CA VAL A 8 24.15 43.96 -3.64
C VAL A 8 22.98 43.25 -4.34
N LEU A 9 22.67 43.59 -5.59
CA LEU A 9 21.64 42.89 -6.38
C LEU A 9 22.16 41.62 -7.09
N ALA A 10 23.48 41.49 -7.25
CA ALA A 10 24.12 40.30 -7.83
C ALA A 10 24.43 39.19 -6.80
N LEU A 11 24.16 39.43 -5.51
CA LEU A 11 24.30 38.45 -4.43
C LEU A 11 22.95 37.90 -3.93
N LEU A 12 21.88 38.03 -4.71
CA LEU A 12 20.71 37.15 -4.62
C LEU A 12 21.02 35.86 -5.39
N CYS A 13 22.11 35.21 -4.99
CA CYS A 13 22.32 33.81 -5.33
C CYS A 13 21.18 33.01 -4.73
N TYR A 14 20.52 32.26 -5.60
CA TYR A 14 19.60 31.17 -5.32
C TYR A 14 20.11 30.25 -4.19
N VAL A 15 19.94 30.65 -2.93
CA VAL A 15 20.04 29.72 -1.82
C VAL A 15 18.66 29.13 -1.67
N SER A 16 18.48 27.94 -2.23
CA SER A 16 17.32 27.09 -1.97
C SER A 16 17.33 26.76 -0.47
N LEU A 17 16.55 27.50 0.32
CA LEU A 17 16.39 27.25 1.75
C LEU A 17 15.41 26.09 1.90
N THR A 18 15.93 24.89 2.15
CA THR A 18 15.15 23.64 2.20
C THR A 18 15.00 23.14 3.62
N VAL A 19 13.84 22.57 4.00
CA VAL A 19 13.62 22.02 5.35
C VAL A 19 13.84 20.51 5.38
N HIS A 20 14.48 19.99 6.44
CA HIS A 20 15.20 18.71 6.44
C HIS A 20 14.45 17.55 7.13
N ALA A 21 13.12 17.51 7.11
CA ALA A 21 12.37 16.46 7.82
C ALA A 21 11.05 16.04 7.15
N GLN A 22 10.85 16.38 5.88
CA GLN A 22 9.67 15.95 5.13
C GLN A 22 9.73 14.46 4.82
N SER A 23 8.59 13.81 4.90
CA SER A 23 8.41 12.46 4.41
C SER A 23 8.02 12.46 2.93
N ILE A 24 8.46 11.44 2.19
CA ILE A 24 7.86 11.10 0.89
C ILE A 24 6.67 10.20 1.19
N PRO A 25 5.43 10.64 0.90
CA PRO A 25 4.28 9.77 1.01
C PRO A 25 4.45 8.49 0.20
N VAL A 26 3.96 7.37 0.74
CA VAL A 26 3.93 6.10 0.02
C VAL A 26 3.11 6.27 -1.26
N GLY A 27 3.66 5.85 -2.39
CA GLY A 27 3.00 5.99 -3.69
C GLY A 27 3.11 7.38 -4.31
N ALA A 28 3.99 8.26 -3.80
CA ALA A 28 4.28 9.54 -4.44
C ALA A 28 4.83 9.32 -5.87
N ALA A 29 4.06 9.78 -6.87
CA ALA A 29 4.32 9.56 -8.28
C ALA A 29 5.77 9.92 -8.69
N GLY A 30 6.48 8.96 -9.28
CA GLY A 30 7.87 9.05 -9.74
C GLY A 30 8.95 9.23 -8.67
N LEU A 31 8.65 9.87 -7.54
CA LEU A 31 9.65 10.24 -6.54
C LEU A 31 10.21 9.01 -5.82
N GLU A 32 9.34 8.18 -5.25
CA GLU A 32 9.77 7.02 -4.46
C GLU A 32 10.56 6.02 -5.33
N ASP A 33 10.04 5.76 -6.54
CA ASP A 33 10.67 4.87 -7.50
C ASP A 33 12.03 5.41 -7.98
N TYR A 34 12.17 6.73 -8.14
CA TYR A 34 13.45 7.37 -8.45
C TYR A 34 14.52 7.07 -7.39
N TYR A 35 14.19 7.20 -6.10
CA TYR A 35 15.16 6.90 -5.03
C TYR A 35 15.55 5.43 -5.04
N ARG A 36 14.60 4.52 -5.21
CA ARG A 36 14.91 3.08 -5.26
C ARG A 36 15.77 2.71 -6.48
N ARG A 37 15.51 3.29 -7.67
CA ARG A 37 16.37 3.14 -8.87
C ARG A 37 17.76 3.76 -8.70
N SER A 38 17.84 4.90 -8.01
CA SER A 38 19.11 5.57 -7.72
C SER A 38 19.96 4.74 -6.76
N GLN A 39 19.34 4.08 -5.77
CA GLN A 39 20.02 3.10 -4.92
C GLN A 39 20.49 1.88 -5.71
N LEU A 40 19.64 1.34 -6.61
CA LEU A 40 20.03 0.24 -7.51
C LEU A 40 21.23 0.61 -8.39
N SER A 41 21.35 1.87 -8.79
CA SER A 41 22.46 2.37 -9.60
C SER A 41 23.71 2.71 -8.79
N GLY A 42 23.71 2.47 -7.47
CA GLY A 42 24.83 2.77 -6.56
C GLY A 42 25.00 4.25 -6.21
N ALA A 43 24.03 5.11 -6.56
CA ALA A 43 24.11 6.56 -6.35
C ALA A 43 23.64 6.99 -4.95
N LEU A 44 22.90 6.13 -4.23
CA LEU A 44 22.39 6.41 -2.89
C LEU A 44 22.94 5.41 -1.87
N ASP A 45 22.77 5.77 -0.59
CA ASP A 45 23.18 4.94 0.55
C ASP A 45 22.56 3.54 0.46
N SER A 46 23.43 2.53 0.34
CA SER A 46 23.05 1.12 0.25
C SER A 46 22.58 0.53 1.59
N THR A 47 22.63 1.30 2.68
CA THR A 47 22.17 0.86 4.01
C THR A 47 20.70 1.11 4.29
N VAL A 48 20.01 1.88 3.43
CA VAL A 48 18.58 2.13 3.55
C VAL A 48 17.79 0.97 2.94
N SER A 49 16.88 0.37 3.71
CA SER A 49 16.20 -0.87 3.30
C SER A 49 15.08 -0.70 2.27
N PHE A 50 14.42 0.46 2.20
CA PHE A 50 13.15 0.67 1.48
C PHE A 50 12.00 -0.26 1.93
N THR A 51 12.15 -0.99 3.05
CA THR A 51 11.13 -1.91 3.57
C THR A 51 10.29 -1.28 4.69
N ILE A 52 10.60 -0.06 5.13
CA ILE A 52 9.81 0.70 6.10
C ILE A 52 9.61 2.09 5.52
N ARG A 53 8.37 2.42 5.17
CA ARG A 53 7.98 3.68 4.52
C ARG A 53 6.80 4.32 5.24
N PRO A 54 6.68 5.66 5.25
CA PRO A 54 7.33 6.63 4.36
C PRO A 54 8.81 6.93 4.69
N LEU A 55 9.58 7.33 3.67
CA LEU A 55 11.01 7.68 3.81
C LEU A 55 11.20 9.17 4.10
N ILE A 56 12.30 9.52 4.79
CA ILE A 56 12.70 10.92 5.06
C ILE A 56 14.03 11.18 4.32
N PRO A 57 14.02 11.67 3.07
CA PRO A 57 15.22 11.73 2.20
C PRO A 57 16.39 12.52 2.77
N SER A 58 16.09 13.60 3.50
CA SER A 58 17.11 14.43 4.16
C SER A 58 17.92 13.67 5.20
N MET A 59 17.30 12.70 5.86
CA MET A 59 17.93 11.88 6.89
C MET A 59 18.50 10.58 6.32
N ALA A 60 17.77 9.93 5.40
CA ALA A 60 18.15 8.68 4.78
C ALA A 60 19.26 8.84 3.74
N PHE A 61 19.21 9.90 2.93
CA PHE A 61 20.10 10.09 1.77
C PHE A 61 20.85 11.43 1.77
N LYS A 62 20.65 12.28 2.78
CA LYS A 62 21.18 13.66 2.84
C LYS A 62 20.68 14.54 1.68
N ILE A 63 19.54 14.19 1.10
CA ILE A 63 18.91 14.94 0.01
C ILE A 63 18.04 16.03 0.62
N LYS A 64 18.44 17.28 0.37
CA LYS A 64 17.87 18.47 0.99
C LYS A 64 16.41 18.72 0.61
N ASP A 65 16.07 18.47 -0.64
CA ASP A 65 14.75 18.74 -1.22
C ASP A 65 14.13 17.44 -1.71
N MET A 66 13.05 17.00 -1.06
CA MET A 66 12.38 15.76 -1.43
C MET A 66 11.70 15.83 -2.81
N ALA A 67 11.31 17.02 -3.25
CA ALA A 67 10.56 17.23 -4.50
C ALA A 67 11.49 17.29 -5.73
N TYR A 68 12.74 17.72 -5.53
CA TYR A 68 13.79 17.76 -6.55
C TYR A 68 14.95 16.84 -6.17
N PRO A 69 14.77 15.51 -6.35
CA PRO A 69 15.76 14.54 -5.94
C PRO A 69 17.00 14.51 -6.85
N ASP A 70 16.89 15.05 -8.06
CA ASP A 70 18.00 15.24 -8.98
C ASP A 70 18.62 16.64 -8.79
N GLY A 71 19.85 16.68 -8.26
CA GLY A 71 20.58 17.92 -8.03
C GLY A 71 21.02 18.64 -9.31
N THR A 72 20.93 17.99 -10.46
CA THR A 72 21.25 18.58 -11.77
C THR A 72 20.03 19.22 -12.45
N GLU A 73 18.83 19.01 -11.89
CA GLU A 73 17.59 19.55 -12.44
C GLU A 73 17.55 21.08 -12.30
N VAL A 74 17.31 21.76 -13.43
CA VAL A 74 17.11 23.21 -13.44
C VAL A 74 15.80 23.54 -12.73
N ARG A 75 15.90 24.32 -11.66
CA ARG A 75 14.74 24.77 -10.88
C ARG A 75 14.13 26.01 -11.51
N TYR A 76 12.80 26.06 -11.52
CA TYR A 76 12.01 27.17 -12.00
C TYR A 76 11.13 27.66 -10.86
N ASN A 77 10.91 28.96 -10.72
CA ASN A 77 9.91 29.51 -9.79
C ASN A 77 8.77 30.13 -10.61
N LEU A 78 7.89 29.29 -11.14
CA LEU A 78 6.83 29.72 -12.05
C LEU A 78 5.83 30.67 -11.37
N LEU A 79 5.53 30.45 -10.09
CA LEU A 79 4.58 31.26 -9.32
C LEU A 79 5.20 32.54 -8.75
N ASN A 80 6.51 32.74 -8.90
CA ASN A 80 7.27 33.84 -8.30
C ASN A 80 6.94 34.03 -6.80
N ALA A 81 6.76 32.92 -6.09
CA ALA A 81 6.35 32.89 -4.70
C ALA A 81 7.45 32.29 -3.82
N SER A 82 7.57 32.77 -2.58
CA SER A 82 8.39 32.11 -1.58
C SER A 82 7.68 30.83 -1.15
N ALA A 83 8.27 29.68 -1.49
CA ALA A 83 7.72 28.38 -1.12
C ALA A 83 8.38 27.75 0.10
N ALA A 84 9.39 28.41 0.66
CA ALA A 84 10.04 28.03 1.89
C ALA A 84 10.58 29.27 2.59
N GLY A 85 10.76 29.18 3.91
CA GLY A 85 11.33 30.26 4.70
C GLY A 85 11.91 29.78 6.01
N ILE A 86 12.80 30.60 6.57
CA ILE A 86 13.46 30.38 7.85
C ILE A 86 13.34 31.67 8.66
N SER A 87 13.01 31.56 9.95
CA SER A 87 12.98 32.69 10.86
C SER A 87 14.37 33.29 11.08
N LYS A 88 14.44 34.55 11.51
CA LYS A 88 15.72 35.25 11.76
C LYS A 88 16.63 34.52 12.76
N ASP A 89 16.04 33.83 13.72
CA ASP A 89 16.76 33.04 14.73
C ASP A 89 17.08 31.60 14.27
N GLY A 90 16.73 31.22 13.04
CA GLY A 90 16.98 29.89 12.46
C GLY A 90 16.17 28.75 13.05
N ARG A 91 15.36 29.01 14.08
CA ARG A 91 14.65 27.98 14.85
C ARG A 91 13.38 27.50 14.18
N PHE A 92 12.69 28.38 13.47
CA PHE A 92 11.48 28.05 12.72
C PHE A 92 11.80 27.96 11.23
N LYS A 93 11.40 26.86 10.61
CA LYS A 93 11.52 26.65 9.16
C LYS A 93 10.19 26.18 8.63
N TRP A 94 9.82 26.60 7.44
CA TRP A 94 8.58 26.16 6.78
C TRP A 94 8.79 25.97 5.29
N GLN A 95 7.96 25.14 4.67
CA GLN A 95 7.82 25.07 3.22
C GLN A 95 6.44 24.60 2.78
N LEU A 96 6.11 24.89 1.52
CA LEU A 96 4.97 24.33 0.83
C LEU A 96 5.35 22.94 0.30
N LEU A 97 4.48 21.97 0.53
CA LEU A 97 4.63 20.61 0.00
C LEU A 97 4.06 20.57 -1.42
N PRO A 98 4.54 19.67 -2.29
CA PRO A 98 4.00 19.52 -3.63
C PRO A 98 2.48 19.37 -3.63
N MET A 99 1.82 20.14 -4.50
CA MET A 99 0.38 20.04 -4.73
C MET A 99 0.14 19.03 -5.83
N SER A 100 -0.85 18.16 -5.69
CA SER A 100 -1.17 17.21 -6.74
C SER A 100 -2.67 17.01 -6.92
N VAL A 101 -3.04 16.81 -8.17
CA VAL A 101 -4.33 16.29 -8.60
C VAL A 101 -4.11 14.92 -9.24
N MET A 102 -4.92 13.95 -8.86
CA MET A 102 -4.97 12.63 -9.45
C MET A 102 -6.39 12.36 -9.92
N ILE A 103 -6.54 11.91 -11.15
CA ILE A 103 -7.81 11.56 -11.78
C ILE A 103 -7.73 10.09 -12.14
N GLN A 104 -8.79 9.35 -11.83
CA GLN A 104 -8.97 7.95 -12.21
C GLN A 104 -10.36 7.76 -12.81
N ALA A 105 -10.49 6.88 -13.80
CA ALA A 105 -11.77 6.44 -14.30
C ALA A 105 -11.74 4.93 -14.57
N ASN A 106 -12.78 4.23 -14.13
CA ASN A 106 -13.03 2.83 -14.43
C ASN A 106 -14.30 2.71 -15.28
N SER A 107 -14.25 2.04 -16.42
CA SER A 107 -15.39 1.97 -17.36
C SER A 107 -16.46 0.96 -16.96
N HIS A 108 -16.09 -0.17 -16.36
CA HIS A 108 -17.01 -1.28 -16.06
C HIS A 108 -17.19 -1.57 -14.57
N HIS A 109 -16.11 -1.77 -13.83
CA HIS A 109 -16.10 -2.11 -12.40
C HIS A 109 -14.83 -1.53 -11.75
N PRO A 110 -14.76 -1.38 -10.42
CA PRO A 110 -13.55 -0.92 -9.74
C PRO A 110 -12.36 -1.83 -10.05
N TYR A 111 -11.25 -1.23 -10.44
CA TYR A 111 -9.96 -1.89 -10.58
C TYR A 111 -8.88 -0.91 -10.10
N GLY A 112 -7.79 -1.45 -9.56
CA GLY A 112 -6.72 -0.68 -8.91
C GLY A 112 -6.64 -0.93 -7.41
N TRP A 113 -5.44 -0.75 -6.87
CA TRP A 113 -5.12 -0.77 -5.44
C TRP A 113 -3.82 0.01 -5.22
N ASN A 114 -3.45 0.25 -3.96
CA ASN A 114 -2.37 1.17 -3.56
C ASN A 114 -2.62 2.63 -3.96
N ASP A 115 -3.89 3.04 -4.04
CA ASP A 115 -4.31 4.38 -4.47
C ASP A 115 -4.56 5.35 -3.27
N GLY A 116 -4.20 4.94 -2.04
CA GLY A 116 -4.25 5.78 -0.86
C GLY A 116 -5.67 6.13 -0.41
N ALA A 117 -6.06 7.40 -0.55
CA ALA A 117 -7.39 7.87 -0.13
C ALA A 117 -8.50 7.58 -1.14
N MET A 118 -8.13 7.26 -2.39
CA MET A 118 -9.05 6.96 -3.49
C MET A 118 -9.81 5.66 -3.23
N LEU A 119 -11.09 5.62 -3.60
CA LEU A 119 -11.96 4.48 -3.33
C LEU A 119 -11.96 3.52 -4.53
N PRO A 120 -12.23 2.21 -4.31
CA PRO A 120 -12.53 1.29 -5.39
C PRO A 120 -13.94 1.59 -5.93
N ALA A 121 -14.01 2.52 -6.87
CA ALA A 121 -15.24 3.02 -7.47
C ALA A 121 -15.24 2.89 -9.00
N LYS A 122 -16.44 2.75 -9.57
CA LYS A 122 -16.67 2.90 -11.02
C LYS A 122 -16.92 4.37 -11.37
N GLY A 123 -16.50 4.74 -12.59
CA GLY A 123 -16.67 6.08 -13.12
C GLY A 123 -15.50 6.99 -12.73
N LEU A 124 -15.69 8.29 -12.94
CA LEU A 124 -14.66 9.30 -12.68
C LEU A 124 -14.45 9.50 -11.17
N GLN A 125 -13.19 9.58 -10.76
CA GLN A 125 -12.75 9.89 -9.42
C GLN A 125 -11.58 10.88 -9.49
N THR A 126 -11.59 11.87 -8.60
CA THR A 126 -10.54 12.89 -8.48
C THR A 126 -10.08 12.97 -7.04
N MET A 127 -8.76 12.98 -6.83
CA MET A 127 -8.11 13.24 -5.56
C MET A 127 -7.28 14.52 -5.66
N LEU A 128 -7.43 15.41 -4.68
CA LEU A 128 -6.68 16.65 -4.55
C LEU A 128 -5.90 16.63 -3.25
N THR A 129 -4.62 17.04 -3.29
CA THR A 129 -3.82 17.26 -2.09
C THR A 129 -2.90 18.46 -2.26
N ALA A 130 -2.78 19.22 -1.18
CA ALA A 130 -1.88 20.33 -1.02
C ALA A 130 -1.50 20.38 0.46
N GLY A 131 -0.29 20.84 0.79
CA GLY A 131 0.14 20.80 2.17
C GLY A 131 1.25 21.75 2.51
N VAL A 132 1.50 21.87 3.82
CA VAL A 132 2.58 22.68 4.38
C VAL A 132 3.37 21.83 5.36
N PHE A 133 4.65 22.14 5.47
CA PHE A 133 5.54 21.55 6.46
C PHE A 133 6.20 22.66 7.27
N ALA A 134 6.28 22.46 8.58
CA ALA A 134 6.95 23.36 9.50
C ALA A 134 7.83 22.58 10.48
N GLU A 135 8.95 23.18 10.88
CA GLU A 135 9.89 22.65 11.86
C GLU A 135 10.21 23.75 12.89
N TYR A 136 10.14 23.40 14.16
CA TYR A 136 10.59 24.24 15.27
C TYR A 136 11.49 23.41 16.20
N GLY A 137 12.81 23.52 16.02
CA GLY A 137 13.78 22.68 16.72
C GLY A 137 13.55 21.18 16.47
N PRO A 138 13.32 20.34 17.51
CA PRO A 138 13.06 18.91 17.34
C PRO A 138 11.64 18.61 16.85
N LEU A 139 10.71 19.56 16.95
CA LEU A 139 9.31 19.37 16.55
C LEU A 139 9.16 19.61 15.03
N SER A 140 8.55 18.66 14.34
CA SER A 140 8.12 18.82 12.95
C SER A 140 6.62 18.58 12.81
N ILE A 141 5.96 19.43 12.04
CA ILE A 141 4.54 19.37 11.73
C ILE A 141 4.39 19.31 10.21
N GLN A 142 3.72 18.29 9.72
CA GLN A 142 3.32 18.12 8.34
C GLN A 142 1.80 18.10 8.27
N PHE A 143 1.21 19.01 7.50
CA PHE A 143 -0.22 19.00 7.23
C PHE A 143 -0.42 18.89 5.73
N LYS A 144 -0.90 17.73 5.27
CA LYS A 144 -1.11 17.40 3.86
C LYS A 144 -2.42 16.63 3.68
N PRO A 145 -3.59 17.31 3.78
CA PRO A 145 -4.89 16.68 3.61
C PRO A 145 -5.11 16.15 2.19
N GLU A 146 -6.07 15.25 2.07
CA GLU A 146 -6.49 14.63 0.81
C GLU A 146 -8.01 14.73 0.70
N VAL A 147 -8.51 15.27 -0.42
CA VAL A 147 -9.94 15.34 -0.73
C VAL A 147 -10.22 14.48 -1.95
N VAL A 148 -11.14 13.54 -1.81
CA VAL A 148 -11.54 12.61 -2.87
C VAL A 148 -12.99 12.85 -3.25
N MET A 149 -13.24 12.92 -4.54
CA MET A 149 -14.57 13.02 -5.15
C MET A 149 -14.71 11.84 -6.11
N ALA A 150 -15.71 10.98 -5.90
CA ALA A 150 -15.93 9.79 -6.71
C ALA A 150 -17.36 9.76 -7.22
N ALA A 151 -17.54 9.51 -8.53
CA ALA A 151 -18.86 9.31 -9.11
C ALA A 151 -19.56 8.07 -8.54
N ASN A 152 -18.79 7.03 -8.16
CA ASN A 152 -19.27 5.78 -7.57
C ASN A 152 -20.47 5.19 -8.34
N SER A 153 -20.39 5.20 -9.67
CA SER A 153 -21.51 4.80 -10.53
C SER A 153 -21.87 3.33 -10.34
N ARG A 154 -23.12 2.96 -10.63
CA ARG A 154 -23.60 1.58 -10.50
C ARG A 154 -22.85 0.60 -11.42
N PHE A 155 -22.54 -0.57 -10.87
CA PHE A 155 -22.03 -1.75 -11.59
C PHE A 155 -22.57 -3.03 -10.95
N ASP A 156 -22.39 -4.15 -11.64
CA ASP A 156 -22.68 -5.47 -11.10
C ASP A 156 -21.71 -5.75 -9.95
N THR A 157 -22.21 -5.79 -8.71
CA THR A 157 -21.42 -6.07 -7.48
C THR A 157 -21.26 -7.56 -7.25
N PHE A 158 -22.35 -8.32 -7.39
CA PHE A 158 -22.39 -9.78 -7.44
C PHE A 158 -23.40 -10.22 -8.51
N ASN A 159 -23.15 -11.32 -9.20
CA ASN A 159 -24.04 -11.73 -10.29
C ASN A 159 -25.37 -12.25 -9.69
N LYS A 160 -26.46 -11.54 -9.97
CA LYS A 160 -27.82 -11.88 -9.53
C LYS A 160 -28.35 -13.21 -10.07
N ASP A 161 -27.74 -13.75 -11.13
CA ASP A 161 -28.16 -15.00 -11.75
C ASP A 161 -27.53 -16.24 -11.07
N HIS A 162 -26.72 -16.06 -10.03
CA HIS A 162 -26.27 -17.15 -9.17
C HIS A 162 -27.42 -17.76 -8.39
N TYR A 163 -27.33 -19.05 -8.06
CA TYR A 163 -28.26 -19.68 -7.13
C TYR A 163 -28.20 -19.04 -5.75
N ASP A 164 -29.34 -18.93 -5.06
CA ASP A 164 -29.44 -18.31 -3.73
C ASP A 164 -28.46 -18.89 -2.70
N VAL A 165 -28.17 -20.20 -2.78
CA VAL A 165 -27.17 -20.85 -1.92
C VAL A 165 -25.75 -20.29 -2.12
N ILE A 166 -25.39 -19.90 -3.34
CA ILE A 166 -24.10 -19.28 -3.64
C ILE A 166 -24.07 -17.85 -3.06
N THR A 167 -25.19 -17.13 -3.14
CA THR A 167 -25.35 -15.83 -2.46
C THR A 167 -25.19 -15.99 -0.96
N ALA A 168 -25.84 -16.97 -0.33
CA ALA A 168 -25.67 -17.25 1.10
C ALA A 168 -24.18 -17.53 1.46
N ARG A 169 -23.49 -18.36 0.66
CA ARG A 169 -22.06 -18.63 0.83
C ARG A 169 -21.17 -17.41 0.64
N TYR A 170 -21.57 -16.46 -0.22
CA TYR A 170 -20.89 -15.17 -0.34
C TYR A 170 -20.93 -14.40 0.98
N TYR A 171 -22.07 -14.42 1.67
CA TYR A 171 -22.21 -13.79 2.98
C TYR A 171 -21.46 -14.53 4.09
N ASP A 172 -21.36 -15.86 4.06
CA ASP A 172 -20.53 -16.59 5.01
C ASP A 172 -19.07 -16.07 5.00
N PHE A 173 -18.55 -15.77 3.81
CA PHE A 173 -17.21 -15.18 3.64
C PHE A 173 -17.17 -13.69 4.01
N TYR A 174 -17.98 -12.86 3.37
CA TYR A 174 -17.87 -11.40 3.46
C TYR A 174 -18.50 -10.80 4.73
N ASN A 175 -19.23 -11.57 5.54
CA ASN A 175 -19.58 -11.16 6.91
C ASN A 175 -18.37 -11.13 7.86
N ASN A 176 -17.22 -11.69 7.46
CA ASN A 176 -16.00 -11.79 8.26
C ASN A 176 -14.88 -10.87 7.74
N VAL A 177 -15.21 -9.91 6.89
CA VAL A 177 -14.33 -8.81 6.48
C VAL A 177 -15.16 -7.57 6.14
N ASP A 178 -14.66 -6.38 6.46
CA ASP A 178 -15.25 -5.11 6.01
C ASP A 178 -14.65 -4.73 4.66
N LEU A 179 -15.25 -5.27 3.60
CA LEU A 179 -14.84 -5.09 2.21
C LEU A 179 -16.10 -4.97 1.32
N PRO A 180 -16.82 -3.83 1.39
CA PRO A 180 -18.07 -3.67 0.66
C PRO A 180 -17.84 -3.77 -0.85
N ALA A 181 -18.75 -4.44 -1.57
CA ALA A 181 -18.63 -4.53 -3.02
C ALA A 181 -18.79 -3.16 -3.70
N ARG A 182 -19.51 -2.22 -3.08
CA ARG A 182 -19.68 -0.83 -3.51
C ARG A 182 -19.95 0.05 -2.28
N PHE A 183 -19.46 1.29 -2.29
CA PHE A 183 -19.59 2.24 -1.17
C PHE A 183 -20.88 3.08 -1.28
N GLY A 184 -22.05 2.46 -1.11
CA GLY A 184 -23.32 3.19 -1.22
C GLY A 184 -23.78 3.42 -2.66
N ASN A 185 -24.92 4.12 -2.79
CA ASN A 185 -25.58 4.35 -4.08
C ASN A 185 -25.27 5.71 -4.73
N ASP A 186 -24.77 6.65 -3.95
CA ASP A 186 -24.54 8.03 -4.37
C ASP A 186 -23.07 8.30 -4.72
N GLY A 187 -22.84 9.46 -5.34
CA GLY A 187 -21.50 10.03 -5.47
C GLY A 187 -20.91 10.35 -4.10
N ILE A 188 -19.60 10.14 -3.94
CA ILE A 188 -18.91 10.22 -2.66
C ILE A 188 -17.96 11.41 -2.67
N THR A 189 -18.01 12.23 -1.63
CA THR A 189 -16.95 13.19 -1.32
C THR A 189 -16.42 12.93 0.07
N LYS A 190 -15.11 12.67 0.20
CA LYS A 190 -14.44 12.41 1.48
C LYS A 190 -13.22 13.31 1.63
N ALA A 191 -13.00 13.82 2.84
CA ALA A 191 -11.81 14.55 3.21
C ALA A 191 -11.07 13.81 4.32
N TYR A 192 -9.78 13.63 4.13
CA TYR A 192 -8.89 12.98 5.07
C TYR A 192 -7.81 13.95 5.55
N TRP A 193 -7.30 13.68 6.76
CA TRP A 193 -6.06 14.30 7.22
C TRP A 193 -4.88 13.97 6.30
N GLY A 194 -5.00 12.92 5.49
CA GLY A 194 -4.04 12.55 4.45
C GLY A 194 -2.66 12.27 5.02
N GLN A 195 -1.62 12.75 4.34
CA GLN A 195 -0.22 12.52 4.68
C GLN A 195 0.28 13.50 5.76
N SER A 196 -0.48 13.62 6.85
CA SER A 196 -0.21 14.55 7.95
C SER A 196 0.47 13.88 9.14
N SER A 197 1.34 14.60 9.83
CA SER A 197 1.98 14.14 11.06
C SER A 197 2.47 15.26 11.96
N ILE A 198 2.58 14.97 13.26
CA ILE A 198 3.23 15.80 14.27
C ILE A 198 4.25 14.91 14.96
N ARG A 199 5.53 15.27 14.86
CA ARG A 199 6.64 14.40 15.26
C ARG A 199 7.69 15.16 16.09
N LEU A 200 8.17 14.52 17.14
CA LEU A 200 9.35 14.89 17.90
C LEU A 200 10.53 14.06 17.40
N ASN A 201 11.52 14.73 16.85
CA ASN A 201 12.67 14.12 16.23
C ASN A 201 13.89 14.27 17.13
N TYR A 202 14.53 13.15 17.46
CA TYR A 202 15.77 13.13 18.23
C TYR A 202 16.79 12.22 17.54
N LYS A 203 17.85 12.82 16.99
CA LYS A 203 18.90 12.12 16.23
C LYS A 203 18.28 11.24 15.12
N ALA A 204 18.46 9.93 15.21
CA ALA A 204 17.97 8.94 14.24
C ALA A 204 16.54 8.45 14.54
N LEU A 205 15.91 8.89 15.63
CA LEU A 205 14.57 8.44 16.05
C LEU A 205 13.54 9.56 15.88
N SER A 206 12.30 9.15 15.63
CA SER A 206 11.11 10.00 15.54
C SER A 206 9.97 9.37 16.32
N PHE A 207 9.33 10.14 17.18
CA PHE A 207 8.09 9.75 17.86
C PHE A 207 7.00 10.76 17.51
N GLY A 208 5.77 10.31 17.23
CA GLY A 208 4.72 11.25 16.88
C GLY A 208 3.34 10.64 16.67
N LEU A 209 2.40 11.52 16.36
CA LEU A 209 1.07 11.20 15.86
C LEU A 209 1.07 11.37 14.34
N SER A 210 0.55 10.41 13.59
CA SER A 210 0.52 10.46 12.13
C SER A 210 -0.79 9.88 11.58
N THR A 211 -1.14 10.33 10.39
CA THR A 211 -2.16 9.73 9.51
C THR A 211 -1.58 9.29 8.18
N GLU A 212 -0.25 9.33 8.02
CA GLU A 212 0.43 8.96 6.79
C GLU A 212 0.19 7.50 6.43
N ASN A 213 0.08 7.23 5.13
CA ASN A 213 0.11 5.86 4.64
C ASN A 213 1.46 5.22 4.94
N LEU A 214 1.42 3.93 5.28
CA LEU A 214 2.58 3.13 5.62
C LEU A 214 2.82 2.07 4.56
N TRP A 215 4.06 1.63 4.42
CA TRP A 215 4.36 0.41 3.66
C TRP A 215 5.46 -0.37 4.36
N TRP A 216 5.18 -1.64 4.66
CA TRP A 216 6.15 -2.54 5.28
C TRP A 216 6.47 -3.73 4.40
N GLY A 217 7.75 -4.04 4.24
CA GLY A 217 8.20 -5.12 3.37
C GLY A 217 8.71 -4.62 2.00
N PRO A 218 9.37 -5.51 1.25
CA PRO A 218 10.18 -5.14 0.10
C PRO A 218 9.41 -5.08 -1.22
N GLY A 219 8.16 -5.57 -1.24
CA GLY A 219 7.32 -5.60 -2.43
C GLY A 219 7.08 -4.21 -3.04
N LEU A 220 6.85 -4.21 -4.35
CA LEU A 220 6.60 -3.03 -5.16
C LEU A 220 5.12 -2.93 -5.56
N ARG A 221 4.45 -4.07 -5.76
CA ARG A 221 3.01 -4.11 -6.09
C ARG A 221 2.15 -4.45 -4.88
N ASN A 222 2.68 -5.21 -3.92
CA ASN A 222 1.98 -5.60 -2.70
C ASN A 222 2.90 -5.60 -1.47
N SER A 223 2.28 -5.53 -0.30
CA SER A 223 2.86 -5.88 1.01
C SER A 223 1.85 -6.75 1.74
N LEU A 224 2.30 -7.79 2.45
CA LEU A 224 1.35 -8.70 3.11
C LEU A 224 0.68 -8.06 4.33
N LEU A 225 1.41 -7.22 5.08
CA LEU A 225 0.95 -6.69 6.38
C LEU A 225 0.64 -5.19 6.36
N MET A 226 1.23 -4.39 5.49
CA MET A 226 0.96 -2.95 5.49
C MET A 226 1.30 -2.33 4.13
N SER A 227 0.29 -1.83 3.44
CA SER A 227 0.38 -1.09 2.19
C SER A 227 -0.38 0.24 2.29
N ASN A 228 -0.41 0.97 1.18
CA ASN A 228 -1.26 2.14 0.98
C ASN A 228 -2.53 1.82 0.17
N THR A 229 -3.02 0.59 0.19
CA THR A 229 -4.32 0.26 -0.42
C THR A 229 -5.46 0.94 0.32
N ALA A 230 -5.48 0.86 1.66
CA ALA A 230 -6.43 1.61 2.46
C ALA A 230 -5.96 3.06 2.72
N PRO A 231 -6.89 3.99 3.00
CA PRO A 231 -6.56 5.33 3.45
C PRO A 231 -5.76 5.29 4.75
N GLY A 232 -4.86 6.26 4.92
CA GLY A 232 -4.10 6.43 6.16
C GLY A 232 -5.01 6.55 7.39
N PHE A 233 -4.55 6.00 8.51
CA PHE A 233 -5.30 5.94 9.76
C PHE A 233 -4.54 6.65 10.89
N LYS A 234 -5.28 7.10 11.91
CA LYS A 234 -4.67 7.77 13.07
C LYS A 234 -3.82 6.79 13.85
N HIS A 235 -2.53 7.06 13.99
CA HIS A 235 -1.62 6.21 14.73
C HIS A 235 -0.52 6.98 15.45
N LEU A 236 -0.16 6.50 16.63
CA LEU A 236 1.13 6.82 17.24
C LEU A 236 2.21 6.02 16.52
N THR A 237 3.38 6.62 16.31
CA THR A 237 4.52 5.97 15.67
C THR A 237 5.81 6.26 16.44
N LEU A 238 6.65 5.25 16.57
CA LEU A 238 8.06 5.37 16.94
C LEU A 238 8.87 4.72 15.81
N ASN A 239 9.67 5.49 15.08
CA ASN A 239 10.42 4.97 13.94
C ASN A 239 11.83 5.54 13.82
N THR A 240 12.68 4.79 13.11
CA THR A 240 13.97 5.28 12.63
C THR A 240 13.76 6.24 11.46
N ARG A 241 14.55 7.32 11.41
CA ARG A 241 14.58 8.32 10.32
C ARG A 241 15.67 8.03 9.30
N LYS A 242 16.62 7.17 9.68
CA LYS A 242 17.74 6.66 8.88
C LYS A 242 18.25 5.36 9.54
N PRO A 243 19.01 4.52 8.82
CA PRO A 243 19.62 3.34 9.40
C PRO A 243 20.48 3.66 10.61
N ILE A 244 20.32 2.89 11.69
CA ILE A 244 21.14 2.97 12.90
C ILE A 244 22.27 1.95 12.78
N SER A 245 23.50 2.43 12.71
CA SER A 245 24.69 1.58 12.63
C SER A 245 25.00 0.90 13.96
N SER A 246 25.44 -0.35 13.88
CA SER A 246 25.87 -1.18 15.00
C SER A 246 27.10 -2.02 14.59
N PRO A 247 27.81 -2.67 15.54
CA PRO A 247 28.93 -3.55 15.22
C PRO A 247 28.59 -4.77 14.35
N ILE A 248 27.30 -5.13 14.23
CA ILE A 248 26.83 -6.29 13.47
C ILE A 248 26.07 -5.91 12.19
N GLY A 249 25.91 -4.62 11.89
CA GLY A 249 25.12 -4.19 10.75
C GLY A 249 24.34 -2.90 10.99
N SER A 250 23.41 -2.58 10.10
CA SER A 250 22.50 -1.45 10.24
C SER A 250 21.09 -1.93 10.57
N PHE A 251 20.33 -1.13 11.32
CA PHE A 251 18.96 -1.44 11.72
C PHE A 251 18.01 -0.30 11.38
N GLU A 252 16.82 -0.66 10.92
CA GLU A 252 15.68 0.21 10.76
C GLU A 252 14.46 -0.40 11.44
N GLY A 253 13.57 0.43 11.97
CA GLY A 253 12.41 -0.07 12.68
C GLY A 253 11.28 0.93 12.81
N GLN A 254 10.06 0.42 12.96
CA GLN A 254 8.87 1.19 13.25
C GLN A 254 7.92 0.39 14.15
N ILE A 255 7.37 1.05 15.18
CA ILE A 255 6.28 0.55 16.01
C ILE A 255 5.13 1.52 15.87
N ILE A 256 3.91 0.99 15.73
CA ILE A 256 2.69 1.79 15.69
C ILE A 256 1.63 1.31 16.68
N ALA A 257 0.81 2.25 17.12
CA ALA A 257 -0.43 2.02 17.83
C ALA A 257 -1.53 2.85 17.16
N GLY A 258 -2.42 2.19 16.43
CA GLY A 258 -3.39 2.79 15.52
C GLY A 258 -4.84 2.54 15.90
N ARG A 259 -5.71 3.43 15.42
CA ARG A 259 -7.17 3.29 15.45
C ARG A 259 -7.68 3.11 14.02
N LEU A 260 -8.34 1.99 13.78
CA LEU A 260 -8.97 1.66 12.51
C LEU A 260 -10.47 1.92 12.61
N GLU A 261 -11.03 2.37 11.50
CA GLU A 261 -12.44 2.71 11.39
C GLU A 261 -13.12 1.77 10.40
N ASP A 262 -14.43 1.64 10.53
CA ASP A 262 -15.25 0.81 9.66
C ASP A 262 -15.71 1.61 8.43
N SER A 263 -16.10 0.90 7.38
CA SER A 263 -16.63 1.51 6.16
C SER A 263 -18.00 2.16 6.38
N GLY A 264 -18.80 1.57 7.28
CA GLY A 264 -20.21 1.92 7.48
C GLY A 264 -21.15 1.33 6.43
N TYR A 265 -20.65 0.46 5.54
CA TYR A 265 -21.42 -0.18 4.46
C TYR A 265 -21.63 -1.67 4.71
N GLY A 266 -22.68 -2.18 4.09
CA GLY A 266 -23.00 -3.59 4.00
C GLY A 266 -22.09 -4.37 3.06
N VAL A 267 -22.44 -5.62 2.78
CA VAL A 267 -21.69 -6.47 1.84
C VAL A 267 -22.15 -6.21 0.40
N LEU A 268 -23.46 -6.28 0.15
CA LEU A 268 -24.12 -5.92 -1.11
C LEU A 268 -25.23 -4.89 -0.82
N GLU A 269 -25.66 -4.18 -1.86
CA GLU A 269 -26.77 -3.24 -1.77
C GLU A 269 -27.79 -3.49 -2.90
N PRO A 270 -29.09 -3.75 -2.58
CA PRO A 270 -29.63 -4.01 -1.24
C PRO A 270 -29.15 -5.34 -0.65
N GLU A 271 -29.27 -5.49 0.67
CA GLU A 271 -28.92 -6.73 1.37
C GLU A 271 -29.97 -7.83 1.08
N PRO A 272 -29.56 -9.01 0.59
CA PRO A 272 -30.46 -10.11 0.27
C PRO A 272 -30.84 -10.93 1.51
N GLU A 273 -31.93 -11.68 1.37
CA GLU A 273 -32.39 -12.66 2.34
C GLU A 273 -32.28 -14.08 1.78
N TYR A 274 -32.15 -15.07 2.66
CA TYR A 274 -32.19 -16.48 2.31
C TYR A 274 -33.08 -17.23 3.31
N PHE A 275 -34.09 -17.95 2.81
CA PHE A 275 -35.15 -18.56 3.63
C PHE A 275 -35.82 -17.59 4.62
N GLY A 276 -36.02 -16.34 4.21
CA GLY A 276 -36.66 -15.29 5.03
C GLY A 276 -35.81 -14.80 6.20
N GLN A 277 -34.49 -15.04 6.17
CA GLN A 277 -33.53 -14.49 7.13
C GLN A 277 -32.56 -13.54 6.40
N PRO A 278 -32.22 -12.37 6.99
CA PRO A 278 -31.22 -11.48 6.43
C PRO A 278 -29.85 -12.17 6.40
N LEU A 279 -29.18 -12.12 5.25
CA LEU A 279 -27.84 -12.70 5.11
C LEU A 279 -26.75 -11.83 5.74
N TYR A 280 -26.94 -10.51 5.76
CA TYR A 280 -26.02 -9.59 6.40
C TYR A 280 -26.17 -9.62 7.92
N ILE A 281 -25.04 -9.78 8.61
CA ILE A 281 -24.99 -9.66 10.06
C ILE A 281 -24.19 -8.40 10.39
N GLU A 282 -24.82 -7.45 11.07
CA GLU A 282 -24.15 -6.21 11.47
C GLU A 282 -22.85 -6.49 12.24
N LYS A 283 -21.83 -5.67 11.96
CA LYS A 283 -20.54 -5.75 12.65
C LYS A 283 -20.64 -5.01 14.00
N PRO A 284 -19.87 -5.41 15.03
CA PRO A 284 -19.89 -4.72 16.32
C PRO A 284 -19.59 -3.23 16.17
N ASN A 285 -20.38 -2.39 16.84
CA ASN A 285 -20.18 -0.94 16.89
C ASN A 285 -19.05 -0.58 17.88
N ASP A 286 -17.83 -1.01 17.58
CA ASP A 286 -16.62 -0.72 18.34
C ASP A 286 -15.44 -0.46 17.41
N TRP A 287 -14.58 0.50 17.75
CA TRP A 287 -13.39 0.80 16.97
C TRP A 287 -12.31 -0.26 17.21
N ARG A 288 -11.47 -0.47 16.20
CA ARG A 288 -10.42 -1.49 16.24
C ARG A 288 -9.07 -0.86 16.53
N TYR A 289 -8.40 -1.39 17.54
CA TYR A 289 -7.02 -1.05 17.87
C TYR A 289 -6.06 -1.93 17.08
N LEU A 290 -5.07 -1.31 16.44
CA LEU A 290 -4.00 -1.98 15.71
C LEU A 290 -2.65 -1.71 16.38
N SER A 291 -1.97 -2.76 16.82
CA SER A 291 -0.55 -2.71 17.19
C SER A 291 0.28 -3.29 16.06
N GLY A 292 1.34 -2.61 15.66
CA GLY A 292 2.21 -3.06 14.57
C GLY A 292 3.68 -2.83 14.85
N LEU A 293 4.51 -3.73 14.33
CA LEU A 293 5.97 -3.72 14.48
C LEU A 293 6.60 -4.10 13.13
N ALA A 294 7.57 -3.31 12.69
CA ALA A 294 8.44 -3.62 11.56
C ALA A 294 9.89 -3.43 12.01
N ILE A 295 10.75 -4.42 11.73
CA ILE A 295 12.19 -4.35 11.99
C ILE A 295 12.91 -4.87 10.76
N THR A 296 13.97 -4.17 10.36
CA THR A 296 14.88 -4.60 9.30
C THR A 296 16.32 -4.51 9.78
N TRP A 297 17.12 -5.51 9.42
CA TRP A 297 18.53 -5.63 9.72
C TRP A 297 19.32 -5.89 8.44
N GLN A 298 20.39 -5.12 8.23
CA GLN A 298 21.37 -5.38 7.19
C GLN A 298 22.69 -5.85 7.82
N PRO A 299 23.06 -7.13 7.70
CA PRO A 299 24.31 -7.63 8.24
C PRO A 299 25.51 -6.96 7.56
N LYS A 300 26.52 -6.56 8.34
CA LYS A 300 27.71 -5.92 7.77
C LYS A 300 28.54 -6.83 6.84
N TRP A 301 28.38 -8.15 6.98
CA TRP A 301 29.17 -9.16 6.25
C TRP A 301 28.56 -9.54 4.90
N VAL A 302 27.29 -9.18 4.67
CA VAL A 302 26.60 -9.43 3.39
C VAL A 302 26.00 -8.11 2.92
N PRO A 303 26.80 -7.25 2.25
CA PRO A 303 26.34 -5.96 1.78
C PRO A 303 25.08 -6.07 0.92
N GLY A 304 24.14 -5.15 1.13
CA GLY A 304 22.88 -5.09 0.39
C GLY A 304 21.84 -6.15 0.78
N LEU A 305 22.15 -7.12 1.64
CA LEU A 305 21.16 -8.06 2.17
C LEU A 305 20.41 -7.44 3.36
N PHE A 306 19.10 -7.30 3.22
CA PHE A 306 18.19 -6.88 4.27
C PHE A 306 17.32 -8.06 4.68
N LEU A 307 17.27 -8.33 5.98
CA LEU A 307 16.41 -9.32 6.60
C LEU A 307 15.45 -8.59 7.54
N GLY A 308 14.18 -8.94 7.52
CA GLY A 308 13.22 -8.27 8.39
C GLY A 308 12.02 -9.10 8.79
N LEU A 309 11.31 -8.53 9.77
CA LEU A 309 10.12 -9.08 10.40
C LEU A 309 9.08 -7.97 10.48
N THR A 310 7.86 -8.30 10.11
CA THR A 310 6.67 -7.50 10.43
C THR A 310 5.68 -8.31 11.26
N ARG A 311 5.05 -7.64 12.23
CA ARG A 311 3.99 -8.21 13.05
C ARG A 311 2.85 -7.21 13.19
N SER A 312 1.62 -7.72 13.19
CA SER A 312 0.43 -6.93 13.47
C SER A 312 -0.52 -7.68 14.38
N ALA A 313 -1.19 -6.98 15.28
CA ALA A 313 -2.24 -7.52 16.12
C ALA A 313 -3.41 -6.53 16.19
N GLN A 314 -4.63 -7.04 16.04
CA GLN A 314 -5.87 -6.27 16.15
C GLN A 314 -6.76 -6.78 17.29
N ASN A 315 -7.43 -5.84 17.96
CA ASN A 315 -8.49 -6.10 18.93
C ASN A 315 -9.58 -5.02 18.84
N TYR A 316 -10.79 -5.37 19.28
CA TYR A 316 -11.78 -4.37 19.64
C TYR A 316 -11.34 -3.57 20.86
N SER A 317 -11.74 -2.30 20.93
CA SER A 317 -11.32 -1.41 22.01
C SER A 317 -11.80 -1.88 23.38
N ASN A 318 -12.99 -2.46 23.45
CA ASN A 318 -13.55 -3.04 24.66
C ASN A 318 -12.74 -4.25 25.19
N GLY A 319 -11.88 -4.83 24.35
CA GLY A 319 -10.98 -5.92 24.72
C GLY A 319 -9.64 -5.47 25.33
N LEU A 320 -9.35 -4.17 25.41
CA LEU A 320 -8.06 -3.62 25.85
C LEU A 320 -8.03 -3.32 27.36
N ASN A 321 -7.67 -4.30 28.17
CA ASN A 321 -7.76 -4.22 29.64
C ASN A 321 -6.39 -4.12 30.34
N LYS A 322 -5.31 -4.56 29.69
CA LYS A 322 -3.95 -4.64 30.26
C LYS A 322 -2.91 -4.07 29.30
N LEU A 323 -1.74 -3.68 29.82
CA LEU A 323 -0.64 -3.14 28.99
C LEU A 323 -0.18 -4.13 27.89
N GLY A 324 -0.22 -5.43 28.16
CA GLY A 324 0.06 -6.48 27.17
C GLY A 324 -0.96 -6.61 26.04
N ASP A 325 -2.06 -5.85 26.10
CA ASP A 325 -3.09 -5.77 25.06
C ASP A 325 -2.75 -4.68 24.05
N TYR A 326 -2.10 -3.61 24.51
CA TYR A 326 -1.58 -2.52 23.69
C TYR A 326 -0.24 -2.87 23.04
N LEU A 327 0.61 -3.61 23.74
CA LEU A 327 1.94 -4.01 23.27
C LEU A 327 2.12 -5.54 23.28
N PRO A 328 1.34 -6.27 22.45
CA PRO A 328 1.29 -7.74 22.48
C PRO A 328 2.61 -8.41 22.08
N PHE A 329 3.52 -7.70 21.40
CA PHE A 329 4.80 -8.26 20.98
C PHE A 329 5.82 -8.39 22.13
N PHE A 330 5.54 -7.77 23.28
CA PHE A 330 6.40 -7.77 24.46
C PHE A 330 5.77 -8.49 25.66
N SER A 331 4.55 -9.02 25.53
CA SER A 331 3.90 -9.80 26.58
C SER A 331 4.29 -11.28 26.51
N SER A 332 4.32 -11.96 27.66
CA SER A 332 4.64 -13.39 27.71
C SER A 332 3.48 -14.25 27.21
N LYS A 333 3.76 -15.26 26.39
CA LYS A 333 2.80 -16.22 25.79
C LYS A 333 2.04 -17.11 26.81
N LYS A 334 2.00 -16.78 28.10
CA LYS A 334 1.36 -17.59 29.15
C LYS A 334 -0.08 -17.10 29.41
N GLN A 335 -1.01 -17.41 28.52
CA GLN A 335 -2.44 -17.40 28.86
C GLN A 335 -3.08 -18.72 28.46
N ALA A 336 -3.88 -19.28 29.38
CA ALA A 336 -4.50 -20.59 29.23
C ALA A 336 -5.58 -20.57 28.14
N ALA A 337 -5.61 -21.63 27.32
CA ALA A 337 -6.48 -21.81 26.15
C ALA A 337 -7.99 -21.59 26.43
N ALA A 338 -8.46 -21.72 27.67
CA ALA A 338 -9.86 -21.52 28.04
C ALA A 338 -10.30 -20.04 28.08
N ALA A 339 -9.39 -19.10 28.32
CA ALA A 339 -9.70 -17.65 28.29
C ALA A 339 -9.66 -17.06 26.86
N GLU A 340 -9.16 -17.84 25.89
CA GLU A 340 -8.91 -17.41 24.51
C GLU A 340 -10.18 -17.35 23.66
N ALA A 341 -11.22 -18.13 24.00
CA ALA A 341 -12.43 -18.28 23.18
C ALA A 341 -13.28 -17.01 23.05
N ILE A 342 -13.24 -16.09 24.03
CA ILE A 342 -14.12 -14.90 24.07
C ILE A 342 -13.41 -13.63 23.57
N ASN A 343 -12.06 -13.60 23.56
CA ASN A 343 -11.27 -12.42 23.18
C ASN A 343 -10.06 -12.80 22.29
N LYS A 344 -10.27 -13.66 21.29
CA LYS A 344 -9.19 -14.08 20.40
C LYS A 344 -8.78 -12.93 19.46
N ARG A 345 -7.54 -12.49 19.64
CA ARG A 345 -6.92 -11.42 18.83
C ARG A 345 -6.70 -11.90 17.41
N ASP A 346 -6.77 -10.97 16.46
CA ASP A 346 -6.35 -11.23 15.09
C ASP A 346 -4.86 -10.87 14.94
N GLN A 347 -4.01 -11.85 14.66
CA GLN A 347 -2.55 -11.69 14.62
C GLN A 347 -1.97 -12.15 13.28
N ARG A 348 -1.02 -11.38 12.74
CA ARG A 348 -0.27 -11.74 11.53
C ARG A 348 1.20 -11.47 11.71
N ASN A 349 2.01 -12.30 11.07
CA ASN A 349 3.45 -12.18 11.07
C ASN A 349 3.94 -12.34 9.63
N SER A 350 4.95 -11.58 9.23
CA SER A 350 5.63 -11.76 7.96
C SER A 350 7.13 -11.61 8.14
N TYR A 351 7.89 -12.41 7.40
CA TYR A 351 9.35 -12.40 7.35
C TYR A 351 9.74 -12.08 5.93
N PHE A 352 10.71 -11.20 5.74
CA PHE A 352 11.10 -10.78 4.41
C PHE A 352 12.61 -10.65 4.25
N MET A 353 13.01 -10.72 2.99
CA MET A 353 14.36 -10.48 2.51
C MET A 353 14.30 -9.53 1.32
N ARG A 354 15.25 -8.59 1.26
CA ARG A 354 15.58 -7.83 0.05
C ARG A 354 17.08 -7.91 -0.12
N TRP A 355 17.54 -8.33 -1.29
CA TRP A 355 18.96 -8.36 -1.61
C TRP A 355 19.24 -7.39 -2.75
N LEU A 356 19.95 -6.31 -2.42
CA LEU A 356 20.40 -5.28 -3.33
C LEU A 356 21.78 -5.64 -3.89
N TRP A 357 21.86 -5.86 -5.21
CA TRP A 357 23.09 -6.03 -5.95
C TRP A 357 23.39 -4.75 -6.74
N ALA A 358 24.01 -3.77 -6.08
CA ALA A 358 24.29 -2.47 -6.68
C ALA A 358 25.20 -2.55 -7.93
N GLU A 359 26.19 -3.47 -7.92
CA GLU A 359 27.08 -3.70 -9.06
C GLU A 359 26.32 -4.22 -10.29
N GLU A 360 25.35 -5.10 -10.07
CA GLU A 360 24.49 -5.69 -11.11
C GLU A 360 23.26 -4.84 -11.44
N LYS A 361 23.09 -3.70 -10.75
CA LYS A 361 21.92 -2.83 -10.79
C LYS A 361 20.61 -3.62 -10.67
N ALA A 362 20.59 -4.57 -9.74
CA ALA A 362 19.49 -5.52 -9.57
C ALA A 362 19.11 -5.67 -8.10
N GLU A 363 17.87 -6.08 -7.87
CA GLU A 363 17.40 -6.55 -6.57
C GLU A 363 16.49 -7.76 -6.73
N VAL A 364 16.56 -8.64 -5.74
CA VAL A 364 15.59 -9.73 -5.56
C VAL A 364 15.01 -9.58 -4.17
N TYR A 365 13.72 -9.84 -4.02
CA TYR A 365 13.06 -9.77 -2.74
C TYR A 365 12.00 -10.84 -2.58
N PHE A 366 11.78 -11.19 -1.31
CA PHE A 366 10.82 -12.21 -0.91
C PHE A 366 10.17 -11.78 0.40
N GLU A 367 8.88 -12.03 0.53
CA GLU A 367 8.11 -11.83 1.75
C GLU A 367 7.25 -13.08 1.99
N PHE A 368 7.27 -13.61 3.21
CA PHE A 368 6.51 -14.79 3.60
C PHE A 368 5.73 -14.50 4.88
N GLY A 369 4.41 -14.58 4.77
CA GLY A 369 3.48 -14.30 5.85
C GLY A 369 2.81 -15.56 6.40
N ARG A 370 2.42 -15.52 7.68
CA ARG A 370 1.46 -16.44 8.28
C ARG A 370 0.30 -15.69 8.93
N ASN A 371 -0.92 -16.14 8.61
CA ASN A 371 -2.17 -15.62 9.14
C ASN A 371 -2.56 -16.36 10.43
N ASN A 372 -2.95 -15.62 11.48
CA ASN A 372 -3.55 -16.11 12.72
C ASN A 372 -2.85 -17.32 13.37
N TYR A 373 -1.50 -17.29 13.38
CA TYR A 373 -0.67 -18.41 13.84
C TYR A 373 0.00 -18.13 15.20
N SER A 374 -0.25 -18.99 16.19
CA SER A 374 0.26 -18.87 17.57
C SER A 374 1.46 -19.77 17.89
N GLY A 375 1.89 -20.63 16.96
CA GLY A 375 2.99 -21.59 17.15
C GLY A 375 4.38 -20.96 17.33
N SER A 376 5.36 -21.83 17.53
CA SER A 376 6.78 -21.54 17.68
C SER A 376 7.48 -21.36 16.32
N SER A 377 8.70 -20.82 16.31
CA SER A 377 9.51 -20.73 15.09
C SER A 377 9.95 -22.10 14.56
N SER A 378 9.96 -23.15 15.39
CA SER A 378 10.16 -24.54 14.92
C SER A 378 8.99 -25.05 14.11
N ASP A 379 7.76 -24.67 14.48
CA ASP A 379 6.57 -25.09 13.75
C ASP A 379 6.46 -24.40 12.37
N LEU A 380 7.14 -23.26 12.18
CA LEU A 380 7.32 -22.63 10.87
C LEU A 380 8.05 -23.55 9.88
N ALA A 381 9.02 -24.32 10.35
CA ALA A 381 9.77 -25.26 9.51
C ALA A 381 8.99 -26.54 9.22
N LEU A 382 8.09 -26.95 10.13
CA LEU A 382 7.30 -28.18 10.00
C LEU A 382 6.03 -28.00 9.17
N GLU A 383 5.38 -26.84 9.25
CA GLU A 383 4.09 -26.55 8.60
C GLU A 383 4.15 -25.25 7.78
N ALA A 384 5.16 -25.11 6.92
CA ALA A 384 5.36 -23.91 6.10
C ALA A 384 4.22 -23.66 5.09
N ASN A 385 3.39 -24.67 4.81
CA ASN A 385 2.24 -24.59 3.90
C ASN A 385 0.97 -24.01 4.54
N VAL A 386 0.83 -24.07 5.87
CA VAL A 386 -0.44 -23.75 6.55
C VAL A 386 -0.57 -22.25 6.81
N SER A 387 -1.68 -21.66 6.34
CA SER A 387 -2.01 -20.24 6.51
C SER A 387 -0.95 -19.28 5.98
N ARG A 388 -0.28 -19.69 4.89
CA ARG A 388 0.81 -18.95 4.26
C ARG A 388 0.31 -17.93 3.25
N ALA A 389 1.03 -16.84 3.12
CA ALA A 389 1.04 -16.02 1.90
C ALA A 389 2.47 -15.68 1.55
N TYR A 390 2.73 -15.35 0.29
CA TYR A 390 4.06 -14.91 -0.10
C TYR A 390 4.06 -13.91 -1.25
N ILE A 391 5.13 -13.12 -1.28
CA ILE A 391 5.52 -12.25 -2.39
C ILE A 391 6.92 -12.67 -2.81
N PHE A 392 7.13 -12.81 -4.11
CA PHE A 392 8.46 -12.91 -4.70
C PHE A 392 8.57 -11.88 -5.80
N GLY A 393 9.65 -11.11 -5.83
CA GLY A 393 9.88 -10.18 -6.91
C GLY A 393 11.35 -9.94 -7.22
N LEU A 394 11.57 -9.46 -8.43
CA LEU A 394 12.87 -9.16 -8.97
C LEU A 394 12.80 -7.87 -9.78
N ARG A 395 13.87 -7.10 -9.77
CA ARG A 395 13.99 -5.88 -10.55
C ARG A 395 15.42 -5.71 -11.02
N LYS A 396 15.63 -5.43 -12.31
CA LYS A 396 16.95 -5.22 -12.90
C LYS A 396 16.96 -4.05 -13.87
N LEU A 397 18.02 -3.23 -13.80
CA LEU A 397 18.31 -2.17 -14.76
C LEU A 397 19.37 -2.62 -15.75
N PHE A 398 19.10 -2.42 -17.03
CA PHE A 398 19.98 -2.69 -18.15
C PHE A 398 20.35 -1.37 -18.82
N PRO A 399 21.64 -1.10 -19.10
CA PRO A 399 22.03 0.04 -19.91
C PRO A 399 21.30 0.03 -21.26
N PHE A 400 20.84 1.19 -21.73
CA PHE A 400 20.12 1.29 -22.99
C PHE A 400 20.69 2.37 -23.91
N GLY A 401 21.13 1.96 -25.10
CA GLY A 401 21.74 2.85 -26.09
C GLY A 401 23.12 3.36 -25.68
N SER A 402 23.58 4.42 -26.35
CA SER A 402 24.92 4.99 -26.16
C SER A 402 25.01 5.99 -25.00
N ARG A 403 23.87 6.38 -24.41
CA ARG A 403 23.78 7.39 -23.34
C ARG A 403 23.84 6.71 -21.97
N LYS A 404 24.69 7.21 -21.09
CA LYS A 404 24.96 6.57 -19.77
C LYS A 404 23.82 6.71 -18.76
N ASP A 405 22.85 7.59 -18.99
CA ASP A 405 21.76 7.91 -18.07
C ASP A 405 20.42 7.28 -18.44
N GLU A 406 20.37 6.50 -19.52
CA GLU A 406 19.18 5.82 -20.02
C GLU A 406 19.29 4.30 -19.76
N ASN A 407 18.25 3.71 -19.17
CA ASN A 407 18.22 2.28 -18.88
C ASN A 407 16.87 1.67 -19.30
N LEU A 408 16.89 0.39 -19.66
CA LEU A 408 15.71 -0.46 -19.63
C LEU A 408 15.61 -1.11 -18.26
N MET A 409 14.39 -1.37 -17.83
CA MET A 409 14.09 -1.94 -16.54
C MET A 409 13.12 -3.09 -16.71
N ILE A 410 13.45 -4.23 -16.12
CA ILE A 410 12.53 -5.36 -16.01
C ILE A 410 12.16 -5.49 -14.54
N SER A 411 10.86 -5.58 -14.25
CA SER A 411 10.33 -5.85 -12.92
C SER A 411 9.32 -6.98 -13.02
N ALA A 412 9.43 -7.98 -12.15
CA ALA A 412 8.44 -9.04 -12.04
C ALA A 412 8.09 -9.26 -10.57
N GLU A 413 6.81 -9.43 -10.27
CA GLU A 413 6.33 -9.72 -8.92
C GLU A 413 5.17 -10.71 -8.95
N VAL A 414 5.23 -11.72 -8.09
CA VAL A 414 4.17 -12.69 -7.85
C VAL A 414 3.72 -12.54 -6.40
N THR A 415 2.42 -12.45 -6.18
CA THR A 415 1.81 -12.52 -4.85
C THR A 415 0.79 -13.65 -4.83
N GLN A 416 0.84 -14.48 -3.81
CA GLN A 416 -0.15 -15.53 -3.56
C GLN A 416 -0.69 -15.38 -2.14
N LEU A 417 -2.00 -15.17 -2.03
CA LEU A 417 -2.74 -15.09 -0.77
C LEU A 417 -3.69 -16.27 -0.57
N GLN A 418 -3.95 -17.03 -1.63
CA GLN A 418 -4.81 -18.21 -1.59
C GLN A 418 -4.28 -19.26 -0.61
N GLU A 419 -5.18 -19.80 0.22
CA GLU A 419 -4.90 -20.92 1.10
C GLU A 419 -4.56 -22.19 0.32
N THR A 420 -3.67 -23.00 0.89
CA THR A 420 -3.30 -24.30 0.28
C THR A 420 -4.00 -25.49 0.93
N GLU A 421 -4.56 -25.30 2.13
CA GLU A 421 -5.23 -26.35 2.87
C GLU A 421 -6.74 -26.22 2.73
N ILE A 422 -7.39 -27.28 2.22
CA ILE A 422 -8.83 -27.28 2.01
C ILE A 422 -9.61 -27.09 3.32
N SER A 423 -9.10 -27.61 4.44
CA SER A 423 -9.73 -27.44 5.75
C SER A 423 -9.83 -25.95 6.14
N LYS A 424 -8.83 -25.14 5.78
CA LYS A 424 -8.79 -23.70 6.03
C LYS A 424 -9.76 -22.94 5.13
N VAL A 425 -9.79 -23.31 3.86
CA VAL A 425 -10.75 -22.79 2.89
C VAL A 425 -12.19 -23.06 3.35
N MET A 426 -12.51 -24.29 3.75
CA MET A 426 -13.85 -24.66 4.22
C MET A 426 -14.22 -24.00 5.54
N ASN A 427 -13.22 -23.66 6.36
CA ASN A 427 -13.40 -22.86 7.57
C ASN A 427 -13.39 -21.35 7.33
N LEU A 428 -13.23 -20.87 6.10
CA LEU A 428 -13.19 -19.43 5.76
C LEU A 428 -12.04 -18.68 6.46
N ASP A 429 -10.96 -19.40 6.76
CA ASP A 429 -9.75 -18.87 7.42
C ASP A 429 -8.80 -18.17 6.39
N SER A 430 -9.36 -17.42 5.44
CA SER A 430 -8.61 -16.69 4.41
C SER A 430 -7.75 -15.56 4.98
N TRP A 431 -6.74 -15.14 4.22
CA TRP A 431 -6.04 -13.89 4.47
C TRP A 431 -7.02 -12.72 4.58
N TYR A 432 -6.73 -11.79 5.49
CA TYR A 432 -7.51 -10.58 5.78
C TYR A 432 -8.92 -10.76 6.34
N THR A 433 -9.45 -11.98 6.44
CA THR A 433 -10.72 -12.26 7.13
C THR A 433 -10.48 -12.58 8.61
N SER A 434 -11.52 -12.45 9.42
CA SER A 434 -11.49 -12.90 10.81
C SER A 434 -12.91 -13.06 11.38
N LYS A 435 -13.16 -14.18 12.07
CA LYS A 435 -14.43 -14.46 12.75
C LYS A 435 -14.61 -13.70 14.07
N ASN A 436 -13.50 -13.31 14.69
CA ASN A 436 -13.52 -12.63 16.00
C ASN A 436 -13.56 -11.12 15.82
N ILE A 437 -12.68 -10.58 14.99
CA ILE A 437 -12.70 -9.21 14.49
C ILE A 437 -13.35 -9.22 13.11
N ARG A 438 -14.67 -9.06 13.04
CA ARG A 438 -15.49 -9.29 11.83
C ARG A 438 -15.27 -8.30 10.70
N GLN A 439 -14.63 -7.16 10.98
CA GLN A 439 -14.17 -6.23 9.97
C GLN A 439 -12.90 -6.73 9.26
N GLY A 440 -12.23 -7.76 9.77
CA GLY A 440 -11.00 -8.27 9.18
C GLY A 440 -9.83 -7.28 9.27
N TYR A 441 -8.87 -7.42 8.35
CA TYR A 441 -7.65 -6.61 8.28
C TYR A 441 -7.80 -5.41 7.34
N THR A 442 -8.76 -4.55 7.66
CA THR A 442 -9.17 -3.44 6.80
C THR A 442 -9.25 -2.12 7.57
N ASN A 443 -9.24 -1.00 6.85
CA ASN A 443 -9.57 0.33 7.35
C ASN A 443 -10.53 0.99 6.36
N ARG A 444 -11.68 1.44 6.84
CA ARG A 444 -12.72 2.11 6.04
C ARG A 444 -13.17 1.32 4.80
N GLY A 445 -13.27 0.00 4.92
CA GLY A 445 -13.72 -0.86 3.82
C GLY A 445 -12.63 -1.28 2.84
N GLU A 446 -11.36 -0.99 3.13
CA GLU A 446 -10.23 -1.26 2.24
C GLU A 446 -9.15 -2.03 3.00
N VAL A 447 -8.47 -2.97 2.32
CA VAL A 447 -7.48 -3.85 2.94
C VAL A 447 -6.21 -3.09 3.35
N LEU A 448 -5.68 -3.38 4.54
CA LEU A 448 -4.42 -2.80 5.02
C LEU A 448 -3.19 -3.47 4.40
N GLY A 449 -3.31 -4.74 3.99
CA GLY A 449 -2.23 -5.54 3.39
C GLY A 449 -2.21 -5.44 1.86
N ALA A 450 -2.10 -6.57 1.19
CA ALA A 450 -1.99 -6.67 -0.25
C ALA A 450 -3.34 -6.33 -0.89
N GLY A 451 -3.31 -5.37 -1.81
CA GLY A 451 -4.53 -4.74 -2.34
C GLY A 451 -5.38 -5.62 -3.25
N ILE A 452 -4.85 -6.76 -3.69
CA ILE A 452 -5.58 -7.76 -4.48
C ILE A 452 -6.69 -8.48 -3.69
N GLY A 453 -6.75 -8.27 -2.37
CA GLY A 453 -7.83 -8.79 -1.52
C GLY A 453 -7.65 -10.25 -1.07
N PRO A 454 -8.59 -10.76 -0.27
CA PRO A 454 -8.49 -12.09 0.33
C PRO A 454 -8.52 -13.22 -0.73
N GLY A 455 -7.77 -14.30 -0.50
CA GLY A 455 -7.74 -15.49 -1.36
C GLY A 455 -7.24 -15.28 -2.80
N ALA A 456 -6.74 -14.10 -3.15
CA ALA A 456 -6.37 -13.73 -4.51
C ALA A 456 -4.90 -14.01 -4.82
N ASN A 457 -4.58 -14.15 -6.11
CA ASN A 457 -3.22 -14.36 -6.60
C ASN A 457 -2.94 -13.44 -7.79
N ILE A 458 -1.78 -12.79 -7.81
CA ILE A 458 -1.37 -11.97 -8.95
C ILE A 458 0.03 -12.33 -9.44
N GLN A 459 0.20 -12.29 -10.75
CA GLN A 459 1.49 -12.28 -11.42
C GLN A 459 1.59 -11.00 -12.23
N SER A 460 2.72 -10.29 -12.09
CA SER A 460 2.97 -9.03 -12.79
C SER A 460 4.35 -9.03 -13.44
N LEU A 461 4.41 -8.49 -14.65
CA LEU A 461 5.64 -8.25 -15.40
C LEU A 461 5.59 -6.83 -15.98
N GLU A 462 6.62 -6.03 -15.75
CA GLU A 462 6.76 -4.68 -16.27
C GLU A 462 8.09 -4.53 -17.01
N LEU A 463 8.04 -3.94 -18.20
CA LEU A 463 9.18 -3.53 -19.01
C LEU A 463 9.14 -2.02 -19.19
N SER A 464 10.18 -1.33 -18.74
CA SER A 464 10.16 0.15 -18.70
C SER A 464 11.47 0.77 -19.16
N TRP A 465 11.39 1.81 -19.97
CA TRP A 465 12.49 2.75 -20.18
C TRP A 465 12.52 3.77 -19.05
N VAL A 466 13.72 4.06 -18.51
CA VAL A 466 13.91 5.01 -17.42
C VAL A 466 15.10 5.95 -17.67
N LYS A 467 14.93 7.22 -17.30
CA LYS A 467 15.97 8.26 -17.33
C LYS A 467 15.69 9.31 -16.25
N GLY A 468 16.49 9.32 -15.19
CA GLY A 468 16.20 10.17 -14.03
C GLY A 468 14.80 9.88 -13.47
N LEU A 469 13.95 10.90 -13.33
CA LEU A 469 12.54 10.77 -12.92
C LEU A 469 11.63 10.21 -14.02
N LYS A 470 12.05 10.25 -15.29
CA LYS A 470 11.23 9.82 -16.42
C LYS A 470 11.15 8.32 -16.48
N ARG A 471 9.93 7.81 -16.74
CA ARG A 471 9.65 6.39 -16.94
C ARG A 471 8.59 6.22 -18.02
N LEU A 472 8.76 5.24 -18.90
CA LEU A 472 7.72 4.80 -19.82
C LEU A 472 7.71 3.27 -19.78
N GLY A 473 6.56 2.67 -19.45
CA GLY A 473 6.46 1.26 -19.13
C GLY A 473 5.27 0.55 -19.76
N LEU A 474 5.47 -0.72 -20.10
CA LEU A 474 4.42 -1.67 -20.47
C LEU A 474 4.33 -2.74 -19.38
N GLN A 475 3.12 -2.99 -18.89
CA GLN A 475 2.84 -3.91 -17.81
C GLN A 475 1.86 -4.99 -18.27
N PHE A 476 2.09 -6.22 -17.85
CA PHE A 476 1.22 -7.38 -18.05
C PHE A 476 0.87 -7.97 -16.69
N GLU A 477 -0.41 -8.25 -16.46
CA GLU A 477 -0.85 -8.89 -15.23
C GLU A 477 -1.84 -10.02 -15.47
N ARG A 478 -1.74 -11.05 -14.63
CA ARG A 478 -2.77 -12.06 -14.42
C ARG A 478 -3.18 -12.02 -12.96
N LEU A 479 -4.42 -11.65 -12.69
CA LEU A 479 -5.02 -11.63 -11.36
C LEU A 479 -6.10 -12.70 -11.29
N VAL A 480 -6.05 -13.56 -10.27
CA VAL A 480 -7.10 -14.51 -9.94
C VAL A 480 -7.81 -14.01 -8.70
N HIS A 481 -9.12 -13.79 -8.82
CA HIS A 481 -9.94 -13.24 -7.74
C HIS A 481 -10.38 -14.33 -6.77
N ASN A 482 -10.13 -14.07 -5.48
CA ASN A 482 -10.60 -14.82 -4.31
C ASN A 482 -10.86 -16.30 -4.58
N ASN A 483 -9.79 -17.05 -4.81
CA ASN A 483 -9.88 -18.49 -5.07
C ASN A 483 -10.35 -19.26 -3.84
N ASP A 484 -10.09 -18.76 -2.64
CA ASP A 484 -10.59 -19.36 -1.40
C ASP A 484 -12.13 -19.34 -1.38
N PHE A 485 -12.74 -18.21 -1.75
CA PHE A 485 -14.19 -18.15 -1.94
C PHE A 485 -14.67 -19.10 -3.04
N TYR A 486 -13.98 -19.18 -4.18
CA TYR A 486 -14.35 -20.12 -5.24
C TYR A 486 -14.41 -21.57 -4.75
N TYR A 487 -13.35 -22.05 -4.08
CA TYR A 487 -13.28 -23.43 -3.59
C TYR A 487 -14.33 -23.72 -2.52
N TYR A 488 -14.67 -22.73 -1.68
CA TYR A 488 -15.75 -22.84 -0.71
C TYR A 488 -17.14 -22.86 -1.38
N ALA A 489 -17.43 -21.82 -2.16
CA ALA A 489 -18.74 -21.54 -2.73
C ALA A 489 -19.20 -22.60 -3.72
N PHE A 490 -18.27 -23.17 -4.49
CA PHE A 490 -18.54 -24.12 -5.56
C PHE A 490 -18.06 -25.54 -5.25
N SER A 491 -17.80 -25.85 -3.98
CA SER A 491 -17.33 -27.16 -3.49
C SER A 491 -18.19 -28.35 -3.96
N ASP A 492 -19.50 -28.15 -4.10
CA ASP A 492 -20.43 -29.19 -4.60
C ASP A 492 -20.24 -29.49 -6.09
N SER A 493 -19.97 -28.44 -6.89
CA SER A 493 -19.85 -28.55 -8.35
C SER A 493 -18.44 -28.90 -8.82
N GLN A 494 -17.41 -28.46 -8.07
CA GLN A 494 -15.99 -28.58 -8.40
C GLN A 494 -15.63 -28.13 -9.82
N ASP A 495 -16.40 -27.20 -10.38
CA ASP A 495 -16.27 -26.78 -11.76
C ASP A 495 -15.08 -25.83 -11.94
N PHE A 496 -13.96 -26.36 -12.42
CA PHE A 496 -12.71 -25.63 -12.62
C PHE A 496 -12.83 -24.49 -13.63
N ARG A 497 -13.89 -24.42 -14.43
CA ARG A 497 -14.08 -23.34 -15.40
C ARG A 497 -14.49 -22.02 -14.74
N ARG A 498 -14.95 -22.02 -13.49
CA ARG A 498 -15.52 -20.85 -12.79
C ARG A 498 -14.49 -19.88 -12.20
N HIS A 499 -13.19 -20.16 -12.29
CA HIS A 499 -12.18 -19.22 -11.79
C HIS A 499 -12.34 -17.86 -12.46
N TRP A 500 -12.52 -16.81 -11.65
CA TRP A 500 -12.54 -15.43 -12.13
C TRP A 500 -11.10 -14.94 -12.28
N VAL A 501 -10.69 -14.73 -13.54
CA VAL A 501 -9.32 -14.34 -13.88
C VAL A 501 -9.34 -13.06 -14.71
N ASP A 502 -8.61 -12.05 -14.26
CA ASP A 502 -8.33 -10.86 -15.05
C ASP A 502 -6.99 -11.00 -15.75
N LEU A 503 -6.99 -10.78 -17.06
CA LEU A 503 -5.79 -10.59 -17.88
C LEU A 503 -5.72 -9.12 -18.27
N SER A 504 -4.61 -8.45 -17.98
CA SER A 504 -4.49 -7.03 -18.27
C SER A 504 -3.17 -6.64 -18.92
N VAL A 505 -3.25 -5.59 -19.73
CA VAL A 505 -2.11 -4.89 -20.33
C VAL A 505 -2.24 -3.42 -20.00
N ALA A 506 -1.18 -2.82 -19.46
CA ALA A 506 -1.12 -1.40 -19.17
C ALA A 506 0.05 -0.70 -19.85
N ALA A 507 -0.19 0.50 -20.35
CA ALA A 507 0.87 1.46 -20.67
C ALA A 507 0.90 2.52 -19.57
N SER A 508 2.08 2.82 -19.03
CA SER A 508 2.25 3.85 -18.00
C SER A 508 3.42 4.77 -18.34
N GLY A 509 3.33 6.02 -17.89
CA GLY A 509 4.37 7.02 -18.08
C GLY A 509 4.46 7.99 -16.92
N GLU A 510 5.68 8.36 -16.57
CA GLU A 510 6.01 9.41 -15.62
C GLU A 510 6.99 10.37 -16.28
N TRP A 511 6.74 11.67 -16.18
CA TRP A 511 7.57 12.67 -16.84
C TRP A 511 7.64 13.95 -16.04
N ASN A 512 8.84 14.41 -15.72
CA ASN A 512 9.06 15.73 -15.14
C ASN A 512 9.34 16.77 -16.24
N TYR A 513 8.73 17.94 -16.10
CA TYR A 513 9.02 19.12 -16.92
C TYR A 513 8.87 20.39 -16.08
N LYS A 514 9.99 21.09 -15.86
CA LYS A 514 10.06 22.25 -14.96
C LYS A 514 9.48 21.89 -13.58
N ASN A 515 8.58 22.70 -13.06
CA ASN A 515 7.90 22.48 -11.78
C ASN A 515 6.96 21.26 -11.76
N PHE A 516 6.63 20.66 -12.90
CA PHE A 516 5.59 19.64 -12.97
C PHE A 516 6.15 18.22 -13.03
N ILE A 517 5.48 17.29 -12.35
CA ILE A 517 5.57 15.85 -12.59
C ILE A 517 4.21 15.41 -13.12
N PHE A 518 4.21 14.82 -14.30
CA PHE A 518 3.05 14.20 -14.94
C PHE A 518 3.16 12.69 -14.75
N ASN A 519 2.04 12.03 -14.44
CA ASN A 519 1.93 10.59 -14.51
C ASN A 519 0.66 10.19 -15.24
N ALA A 520 0.71 9.12 -16.02
CA ALA A 520 -0.44 8.58 -16.70
C ALA A 520 -0.35 7.05 -16.78
N LYS A 521 -1.50 6.38 -16.71
CA LYS A 521 -1.63 4.94 -16.88
C LYS A 521 -2.94 4.65 -17.63
N LEU A 522 -2.84 3.82 -18.65
CA LEU A 522 -3.97 3.28 -19.41
C LEU A 522 -3.89 1.76 -19.33
N GLN A 523 -4.90 1.12 -18.75
CA GLN A 523 -4.93 -0.34 -18.56
C GLN A 523 -6.22 -0.92 -19.12
N GLY A 524 -6.07 -1.86 -20.06
CA GLY A 524 -7.18 -2.69 -20.53
C GLY A 524 -7.19 -4.00 -19.77
N ILE A 525 -8.35 -4.36 -19.21
CA ILE A 525 -8.55 -5.58 -18.42
C ILE A 525 -9.63 -6.42 -19.08
N LYS A 526 -9.30 -7.67 -19.41
CA LYS A 526 -10.24 -8.70 -19.83
C LYS A 526 -10.48 -9.63 -18.64
N SER A 527 -11.66 -9.53 -18.06
CA SER A 527 -12.14 -10.41 -17.00
C SER A 527 -12.79 -11.65 -17.61
N LEU A 528 -12.27 -12.82 -17.28
CA LEU A 528 -12.81 -14.12 -17.62
C LEU A 528 -13.64 -14.63 -16.45
N ASN A 529 -14.86 -15.10 -16.72
CA ASN A 529 -15.80 -15.58 -15.70
C ASN A 529 -16.01 -14.57 -14.56
N TYR A 530 -16.18 -13.29 -14.90
CA TYR A 530 -16.49 -12.20 -13.99
C TYR A 530 -17.54 -12.62 -12.95
N GLN A 531 -17.20 -12.44 -11.67
CA GLN A 531 -18.00 -12.88 -10.51
C GLN A 531 -18.24 -14.39 -10.42
N TRP A 532 -17.28 -15.21 -10.87
CA TRP A 532 -17.33 -16.67 -10.84
C TRP A 532 -18.54 -17.29 -11.58
N TYR A 533 -19.10 -16.58 -12.54
CA TYR A 533 -20.34 -16.97 -13.22
C TYR A 533 -20.10 -17.61 -14.60
N LEU A 534 -20.84 -18.67 -14.89
CA LEU A 534 -20.85 -19.37 -16.18
C LEU A 534 -22.22 -19.30 -16.85
N PHE A 535 -22.25 -19.05 -18.16
CA PHE A 535 -23.42 -19.26 -19.00
C PHE A 535 -23.45 -20.74 -19.40
N GLN A 536 -24.02 -21.62 -18.58
CA GLN A 536 -24.25 -23.00 -19.00
C GLN A 536 -25.73 -23.31 -18.87
N ALA A 537 -26.41 -23.33 -20.01
CA ALA A 537 -27.74 -23.92 -20.12
C ALA A 537 -27.63 -25.46 -20.23
N PRO A 538 -28.66 -26.23 -19.83
CA PRO A 538 -28.61 -27.70 -19.82
C PRO A 538 -28.29 -28.36 -21.17
N ASP A 539 -28.54 -27.67 -22.27
CA ASP A 539 -28.36 -28.12 -23.66
C ASP A 539 -27.00 -27.72 -24.27
N GLN A 540 -26.16 -26.97 -23.54
CA GLN A 540 -24.88 -26.48 -24.06
C GLN A 540 -23.71 -27.45 -23.80
N PRO A 541 -22.71 -27.49 -24.71
CA PRO A 541 -21.49 -28.28 -24.52
C PRO A 541 -20.80 -27.95 -23.19
N TYR A 542 -20.13 -28.93 -22.57
CA TYR A 542 -19.46 -28.73 -21.28
C TYR A 542 -18.34 -27.67 -21.32
N MET A 543 -17.80 -27.31 -22.49
CA MET A 543 -16.79 -26.25 -22.60
C MET A 543 -17.39 -24.97 -23.19
N THR A 544 -18.29 -24.31 -22.44
CA THR A 544 -18.75 -22.95 -22.75
C THR A 544 -17.98 -21.88 -21.97
N PRO A 545 -17.68 -20.72 -22.58
CA PRO A 545 -17.15 -19.56 -21.87
C PRO A 545 -18.15 -19.04 -20.81
N GLY A 546 -17.64 -18.51 -19.71
CA GLY A 546 -18.47 -17.85 -18.71
C GLY A 546 -18.80 -16.40 -19.02
N LYS A 547 -19.22 -15.66 -17.98
CA LYS A 547 -19.48 -14.22 -18.09
C LYS A 547 -18.18 -13.45 -18.19
N ASP A 548 -17.77 -13.14 -19.41
CA ASP A 548 -16.64 -12.25 -19.60
C ASP A 548 -17.03 -10.78 -19.50
N ALA A 549 -16.10 -9.93 -19.04
CA ALA A 549 -16.24 -8.49 -19.06
C ALA A 549 -14.95 -7.81 -19.54
N PHE A 550 -15.08 -6.60 -20.10
CA PHE A 550 -13.94 -5.74 -20.41
C PHE A 550 -14.03 -4.47 -19.57
N ASN A 551 -12.92 -4.09 -18.96
CA ASN A 551 -12.79 -2.88 -18.16
C ASN A 551 -11.60 -2.05 -18.67
N LEU A 552 -11.79 -0.75 -18.79
CA LEU A 552 -10.74 0.20 -19.11
C LEU A 552 -10.51 1.08 -17.88
N GLN A 553 -9.30 1.02 -17.33
CA GLN A 553 -8.84 1.91 -16.27
C GLN A 553 -7.95 3.00 -16.88
N VAL A 554 -8.27 4.25 -16.60
CA VAL A 554 -7.45 5.42 -16.92
C VAL A 554 -7.04 6.08 -15.60
N GLN A 555 -5.76 6.37 -15.43
CA GLN A 555 -5.24 7.22 -14.35
C GLN A 555 -4.38 8.32 -14.96
N ALA A 556 -4.53 9.55 -14.47
CA ALA A 556 -3.70 10.68 -14.86
C ALA A 556 -3.48 11.57 -13.63
N GLY A 557 -2.24 11.99 -13.40
CA GLY A 557 -1.90 12.86 -12.30
C GLY A 557 -0.96 13.98 -12.72
N LEU A 558 -1.08 15.08 -12.00
CA LEU A 558 -0.27 16.27 -12.15
C LEU A 558 0.16 16.72 -10.76
N THR A 559 1.47 16.81 -10.56
CA THR A 559 2.07 17.32 -9.33
C THR A 559 2.85 18.59 -9.64
N TYR A 560 2.52 19.69 -8.96
CA TYR A 560 3.31 20.92 -8.96
C TYR A 560 4.29 20.92 -7.79
N ARG A 561 5.57 21.07 -8.10
CA ARG A 561 6.68 21.21 -7.16
C ARG A 561 7.09 22.68 -7.13
N PHE A 562 7.22 23.23 -5.92
CA PHE A 562 7.49 24.64 -5.73
C PHE A 562 8.93 25.07 -6.06
#